data_AF-A0AAP5D3G4-F1
#
_entry.id   AF-A0AAP5D3G4-F1
#
_cell.length_a   1.000
_cell.length_b   1.000
_cell.length_c   1.000
_cell.angle_alpha   90.00
_cell.angle_beta   90.00
_cell.angle_gamma   90.00
#
_symmetry.space_group_name_H-M   'P 1'
#
loop_
_entity.id
_entity.type
_entity.pdbx_description
1 polymer ?
#
loop_
_entity_poly.entity_id
_entity_poly.type
_entity_poly.pdbx_seq_one_letter_code
_entity_poly.pdbx_strand_id
1 'polypeptide(L)' 'MANTRQGRGPHIGFDESQEVEFNQTWVEDAMKDVVAFANTDGGTLYVGVDKHGHIVPGMDVSDACQQ' A
#
# COMPACT_ATOMS: atom_id res chain seq x y z
N MET A 1 -31.91 13.61 -7.97
CA MET A 1 -31.24 13.43 -6.68
C MET A 1 -29.74 13.38 -6.95
N ALA A 2 -28.98 14.35 -6.45
CA ALA A 2 -27.55 14.46 -6.73
C ALA A 2 -26.80 13.34 -5.99
N ASN A 3 -26.20 12.39 -6.72
CA ASN A 3 -25.30 11.43 -6.11
C ASN A 3 -23.98 12.16 -5.87
N THR A 4 -23.75 12.56 -4.63
CA THR A 4 -22.50 13.16 -4.17
C THR A 4 -21.36 12.20 -4.51
N ARG A 5 -20.64 12.48 -5.60
CA ARG A 5 -19.38 11.84 -5.97
C ARG A 5 -18.38 12.20 -4.88
N GLN A 6 -18.33 11.37 -3.84
CA GLN A 6 -17.28 11.42 -2.82
C GLN A 6 -15.96 11.31 -3.57
N GLY A 7 -15.24 12.42 -3.69
CA GLY A 7 -13.90 12.50 -4.24
C GLY A 7 -12.89 11.85 -3.31
N ARG A 8 -13.04 10.56 -3.04
CA ARG A 8 -12.00 9.73 -2.44
C ARG A 8 -11.37 8.98 -3.60
N GLY A 9 -10.06 9.12 -3.77
CA GLY A 9 -9.31 8.43 -4.82
C GLY A 9 -9.50 6.91 -4.75
N PRO A 10 -8.98 6.17 -5.73
CA PRO A 10 -9.05 4.72 -5.70
C PRO A 10 -8.48 4.19 -4.37
N HIS A 11 -9.19 3.25 -3.76
CA HIS A 11 -8.83 2.60 -2.50
C HIS A 11 -8.57 1.13 -2.82
N ILE A 12 -7.42 0.61 -2.41
CA ILE A 12 -7.00 -0.77 -2.66
C ILE A 12 -7.83 -1.84 -1.92
N GLY A 13 -8.66 -1.44 -0.94
CA GLY A 13 -9.55 -2.35 -0.21
C GLY A 13 -8.86 -3.22 0.84
N PHE A 14 -7.59 -2.92 1.17
CA PHE A 14 -6.80 -3.58 2.20
C PHE A 14 -6.47 -2.59 3.32
N ASP A 15 -6.24 -3.11 4.53
CA ASP A 15 -5.81 -2.35 5.71
C ASP A 15 -4.41 -2.80 6.12
N GLU A 16 -3.66 -1.95 6.83
CA GLU A 16 -2.33 -2.30 7.33
C GLU A 16 -2.44 -3.47 8.32
N SER A 17 -1.61 -4.49 8.12
CA SER A 17 -1.58 -5.68 8.97
C SER A 17 -0.17 -6.23 9.05
N GLN A 18 0.06 -7.23 9.89
CA GLN A 18 1.38 -7.87 10.01
C GLN A 18 1.89 -8.46 8.69
N GLU A 19 1.00 -8.70 7.73
CA GLU A 19 1.30 -9.25 6.42
C GLU A 19 1.11 -8.20 5.30
N VAL A 20 0.64 -6.98 5.62
CA VAL A 20 0.32 -5.94 4.64
C VAL A 20 0.82 -4.58 5.12
N GLU A 21 1.79 -4.01 4.42
CA GLU A 21 2.36 -2.70 4.74
C GLU A 21 2.10 -1.71 3.61
N PHE A 22 1.89 -0.43 3.95
CA PHE A 22 1.65 0.64 2.99
C PHE A 22 2.71 1.72 3.07
N ASN A 23 3.40 1.94 1.97
CA ASN A 23 4.35 3.03 1.84
C ASN A 23 3.89 3.99 0.75
N GLN A 24 3.96 5.29 1.05
CA GLN A 24 3.69 6.29 0.02
C GLN A 24 4.81 6.28 -1.03
N THR A 25 6.07 6.03 -0.67
CA THR A 25 7.21 6.15 -1.61
C THR A 25 8.16 4.97 -1.47
N TRP A 26 8.85 4.58 -2.56
CA TRP A 26 9.93 3.58 -2.52
C TRP A 26 11.20 4.18 -1.90
N VAL A 27 11.28 4.18 -0.57
CA VAL A 27 12.43 4.68 0.21
C VAL A 27 13.06 3.56 1.02
N GLU A 28 14.17 3.83 1.72
CA GLU A 28 14.87 2.83 2.53
C GLU A 28 13.98 2.12 3.55
N ASP A 29 12.88 2.75 3.99
CA ASP A 29 11.90 2.14 4.89
C ASP A 29 11.14 0.99 4.22
N ALA A 30 10.66 1.19 2.98
CA ALA A 30 10.06 0.13 2.16
C ALA A 30 11.03 -1.07 1.97
N MET A 31 12.34 -0.82 1.87
CA MET A 31 13.32 -1.90 1.78
C MET A 31 13.45 -2.69 3.09
N LYS A 32 13.31 -2.03 4.25
CA LYS A 32 13.32 -2.73 5.54
C LYS A 32 12.11 -3.63 5.68
N ASP A 33 10.94 -3.19 5.22
CA ASP A 33 9.71 -3.99 5.27
C ASP A 33 9.81 -5.20 4.34
N VAL A 34 10.32 -5.02 3.12
CA VAL A 34 10.59 -6.15 2.20
C VAL A 34 11.58 -7.14 2.81
N VAL A 35 12.65 -6.66 3.46
CA VAL A 35 13.61 -7.54 4.14
C VAL A 35 12.98 -8.22 5.34
N ALA A 36 12.12 -7.55 6.10
CA ALA A 36 11.39 -8.14 7.21
C ALA A 36 10.46 -9.25 6.71
N PHE A 37 9.68 -9.01 5.64
CA PHE A 37 8.83 -10.01 5.01
C PHE A 37 9.61 -11.20 4.46
N ALA A 38 10.78 -10.97 3.85
CA ALA A 38 11.64 -12.04 3.37
C ALA A 38 12.19 -12.93 4.51
N ASN A 39 12.27 -12.40 5.73
CA ASN A 39 12.72 -13.14 6.91
C ASN A 39 11.55 -13.73 7.73
N THR A 40 10.30 -13.37 7.44
CA THR A 40 9.09 -13.87 8.10
C THR A 40 8.28 -14.75 7.14
N ASP A 41 6.98 -14.96 7.39
CA ASP A 41 6.07 -15.76 6.56
C ASP A 41 5.71 -15.05 5.22
N GLY A 42 6.52 -14.08 4.78
CA GLY A 42 6.19 -13.17 3.69
C GLY A 42 5.27 -12.03 4.11
N GLY A 43 4.82 -11.29 3.11
CA GLY A 43 3.87 -10.18 3.24
C GLY A 43 3.70 -9.46 1.90
N THR A 44 2.82 -8.48 1.86
CA THR A 44 2.57 -7.63 0.69
C THR A 44 2.81 -6.18 1.04
N LEU A 45 3.82 -5.60 0.42
CA LEU A 45 4.08 -4.17 0.50
C LEU A 45 3.46 -3.48 -0.71
N TYR A 46 2.56 -2.53 -0.45
CA TYR A 46 2.04 -1.64 -1.49
C TYR A 46 2.78 -0.32 -1.44
N VAL A 47 3.31 0.10 -2.59
CA VAL A 47 3.97 1.40 -2.73
C VAL A 47 3.13 2.35 -3.56
N GLY A 48 3.06 3.61 -3.13
CA GLY A 48 2.13 4.60 -3.67
C GLY A 48 0.76 4.60 -2.99
N VAL A 49 0.67 4.04 -1.79
CA VAL A 49 -0.56 3.96 -1.00
C VAL A 49 -0.32 4.63 0.36
N ASP A 50 -1.28 5.42 0.80
CA ASP A 50 -1.30 6.00 2.15
C ASP A 50 -1.70 4.94 3.19
N LYS A 51 -1.32 5.15 4.45
CA LYS A 51 -1.73 4.34 5.62
C LYS A 51 -3.23 4.01 5.72
N HIS A 52 -4.09 4.78 5.06
CA HIS A 52 -5.53 4.51 4.98
C HIS A 52 -5.96 3.64 3.78
N GLY A 53 -5.02 3.02 3.05
CA GLY A 53 -5.31 2.24 1.84
C GLY A 53 -5.67 3.10 0.62
N HIS A 54 -5.42 4.41 0.66
CA HIS A 54 -5.72 5.33 -0.43
C HIS A 54 -4.54 5.46 -1.38
N ILE A 55 -4.80 5.32 -2.68
CA ILE A 55 -3.77 5.50 -3.70
C ILE A 55 -3.39 6.98 -3.80
N VAL A 56 -2.09 7.26 -3.76
CA VAL A 56 -1.54 8.60 -3.94
C VAL A 56 -1.77 9.04 -5.39
N PRO A 57 -2.46 10.16 -5.64
CA PRO A 57 -2.79 10.58 -6.99
C PRO A 57 -1.53 10.90 -7.79
N GLY A 58 -1.37 10.25 -8.95
CA GLY A 58 -0.21 10.41 -9.82
C GLY A 58 0.91 9.39 -9.61
N MET A 59 0.76 8.47 -8.67
CA MET A 59 1.61 7.29 -8.55
C MET A 59 0.90 6.03 -9.00
N ASP A 60 1.68 5.14 -9.60
CA ASP A 60 1.26 3.78 -9.87
C ASP A 60 1.40 2.95 -8.61
N VAL A 61 0.40 2.12 -8.33
CA VAL A 61 0.47 1.19 -7.20
C VAL A 61 1.01 -0.12 -7.70
N SER A 62 2.18 -0.46 -7.21
CA SER A 62 2.81 -1.74 -7.46
C SER A 62 2.87 -2.53 -6.15
N ASP A 63 2.45 -3.78 -6.20
CA ASP A 63 2.74 -4.76 -5.18
C ASP A 63 4.18 -5.23 -5.34
N ALA A 64 4.96 -5.15 -4.26
CA ALA A 64 6.38 -5.48 -4.30
C ALA A 64 6.70 -6.85 -3.69
N CYS A 65 5.73 -7.50 -3.03
CA CYS A 65 5.94 -8.82 -2.45
C CYS A 65 4.68 -9.69 -2.56
N GLN A 66 4.80 -10.73 -3.38
CA GLN A 66 4.12 -12.01 -3.25
C GLN A 66 5.21 -13.08 -3.28
N GLN A 67 5.04 -14.09 -2.43
CA GLN A 67 5.97 -15.22 -2.26
C GLN A 67 6.07 -16.09 -3.52
#